data_AF-A0A1B8P6E1-F1
#
_entry.id   AF-A0A1B8P6E1-F1
#
_cell.length_a   1.000
_cell.length_b   1.000
_cell.length_c   1.000
_cell.angle_alpha   90.00
_cell.angle_beta   90.00
_cell.angle_gamma   90.00
#
_symmetry.space_group_name_H-M   'P 1'
#
loop_
_entity.id
_entity.type
_entity.pdbx_description
1 polymer ?
#
loop_
_entity_poly.entity_id
_entity_poly.type
_entity_poly.pdbx_seq_one_letter_code
_entity_poly.pdbx_strand_id
1 'polypeptide(L)'
;MGIVCAWLAQDVAPLDAMRTAYVGNAMQSDVDFLNTLLNRGGIESMLGVIALILFALGLGGLMERVGVLQAISNSFLRWADNAGRLTLSTMLGGFFGNFFGGAAYVSLITASTITEKNYDKQGIDRRVLSRNAEAGGTITTPMVPWTDGGVFMAMTLGVSTLSYLPFLWYHMLVLLITLFYGYANIAIWRTGEPQEDTAVPGVAMKS
;
A
#
# COMPACT_ATOMS: atom_id res chain seq x y z
N MET A 1 10.66 -17.79 12.90
CA MET A 1 12.01 -17.34 13.33
C MET A 1 12.08 -17.05 14.83
N GLY A 2 11.17 -16.24 15.40
CA GLY A 2 11.20 -15.91 16.85
C GLY A 2 11.22 -17.11 17.81
N ILE A 3 10.37 -18.12 17.58
CA ILE A 3 10.31 -19.35 18.41
C ILE A 3 11.61 -20.16 18.34
N VAL A 4 12.23 -20.24 17.16
CA VAL A 4 13.48 -20.97 16.95
C VAL A 4 14.65 -20.25 17.63
N CYS A 5 14.67 -18.91 17.59
CA CYS A 5 15.66 -18.11 18.31
C CYS A 5 15.46 -18.18 19.84
N ALA A 6 14.23 -18.18 20.34
CA ALA A 6 13.95 -18.35 21.77
C ALA A 6 14.38 -19.73 22.28
N TRP A 7 14.18 -20.77 21.46
CA TRP A 7 14.62 -22.12 21.81
C TRP A 7 16.14 -22.27 21.78
N LEU A 8 16.81 -21.76 20.75
CA LEU A 8 18.26 -21.95 20.57
C LEU A 8 19.13 -20.97 21.38
N ALA A 9 18.65 -19.75 21.65
CA ALA A 9 19.45 -18.70 22.27
C ALA A 9 18.98 -18.31 23.68
N GLN A 10 17.74 -18.63 24.06
CA GLN A 10 17.18 -18.30 25.38
C GLN A 10 16.81 -19.55 26.20
N ASP A 11 17.07 -20.75 25.69
CA ASP A 11 16.79 -22.05 26.33
C ASP A 11 15.31 -22.21 26.80
N VAL A 12 14.39 -21.51 26.12
CA VAL A 12 12.97 -21.54 26.45
C VAL A 12 12.33 -22.74 25.75
N ALA A 13 11.52 -23.51 26.49
CA ALA A 13 10.78 -24.62 25.92
C ALA A 13 9.93 -24.14 24.72
N PRO A 14 9.87 -24.87 23.60
CA PRO A 14 9.17 -24.43 22.39
C PRO A 14 7.70 -24.07 22.63
N LEU A 15 7.07 -24.77 23.58
CA LEU A 15 5.67 -24.59 23.96
C LEU A 15 5.45 -23.27 24.73
N ASP A 16 6.39 -22.90 25.60
CA ASP A 16 6.37 -21.63 26.32
C ASP A 16 6.72 -20.45 25.41
N ALA A 17 7.60 -20.66 24.44
CA ALA A 17 7.87 -19.68 23.38
C ALA A 17 6.63 -19.43 22.51
N MET A 18 5.87 -20.48 22.15
CA MET A 18 4.58 -20.32 21.46
C MET A 18 3.54 -19.60 22.32
N ARG A 19 3.46 -19.93 23.62
CA ARG A 19 2.51 -19.28 24.54
C ARG A 19 2.83 -17.80 24.71
N THR A 20 4.10 -17.44 24.84
CA THR A 20 4.56 -16.05 24.94
C THR A 20 4.28 -15.27 23.65
N ALA A 21 4.43 -15.90 22.48
CA ALA A 21 4.04 -15.29 21.21
C ALA A 21 2.52 -15.06 21.10
N TYR A 22 1.72 -15.95 21.69
CA TYR A 22 0.25 -15.86 21.64
C TYR A 22 -0.32 -14.83 22.63
N VAL A 23 0.07 -14.91 23.90
CA VAL A 23 -0.47 -14.07 25.00
C VAL A 23 0.31 -12.75 25.13
N GLY A 24 1.60 -12.76 24.82
CA GLY A 24 2.51 -11.63 25.03
C GLY A 24 3.52 -11.91 26.13
N ASN A 25 4.52 -11.04 26.23
CA ASN A 25 5.54 -11.12 27.27
C ASN A 25 5.04 -10.52 28.59
N ALA A 26 5.58 -10.99 29.71
CA ALA A 26 5.25 -10.54 31.07
C ALA A 26 6.54 -10.26 31.85
N MET A 27 7.30 -9.27 31.39
CA MET A 27 8.53 -8.80 32.04
C MET A 27 8.24 -7.62 32.97
N GLN A 28 8.76 -7.69 34.19
CA GLN A 28 8.69 -6.61 35.18
C GLN A 28 10.07 -5.95 35.27
N SER A 29 10.10 -4.66 34.95
CA SER A 29 11.26 -3.76 35.03
C SER A 29 10.93 -2.63 36.01
N ASP A 30 11.94 -2.04 36.64
CA ASP A 30 11.77 -0.90 37.55
C ASP A 30 11.35 0.40 36.82
N VAL A 31 11.33 0.39 35.48
CA VAL A 31 10.94 1.53 34.64
C VAL A 31 9.59 1.27 33.98
N ASP A 32 8.55 2.02 34.36
CA ASP A 32 7.18 1.85 33.86
C ASP A 32 7.04 1.95 32.34
N PHE A 33 7.86 2.78 31.70
CA PHE A 33 7.90 2.88 30.25
C PHE A 33 8.38 1.58 29.58
N LEU A 34 9.38 0.91 30.19
CA LEU A 34 9.87 -0.39 29.71
C LEU A 34 8.82 -1.47 29.93
N ASN A 35 8.09 -1.45 31.04
CA ASN A 35 6.97 -2.37 31.26
C ASN A 35 5.90 -2.23 30.18
N THR A 36 5.60 -1.01 29.75
CA THR A 36 4.61 -0.76 28.70
C THR A 36 5.09 -1.22 27.32
N LEU A 37 6.37 -1.02 27.00
CA LEU A 37 6.96 -1.44 25.73
C LEU A 37 7.16 -2.96 25.63
N LEU A 38 7.62 -3.57 26.72
CA LEU A 38 8.00 -4.99 26.76
C LEU A 38 6.78 -5.91 26.93
N ASN A 39 5.69 -5.41 27.51
CA ASN A 39 4.44 -6.16 27.73
C ASN A 39 3.33 -5.74 26.76
N ARG A 40 3.67 -5.50 25.49
CA ARG A 40 2.74 -5.01 24.46
C ARG A 40 1.65 -6.00 24.01
N GLY A 41 1.50 -7.13 24.70
CA GLY A 41 0.60 -8.23 24.32
C GLY A 41 1.14 -9.09 23.18
N GLY A 42 0.44 -10.19 22.89
CA GLY A 42 0.73 -11.10 21.77
C GLY A 42 -0.34 -11.07 20.69
N ILE A 43 -0.47 -12.17 19.94
CA ILE A 43 -1.52 -12.35 18.91
C ILE A 43 -2.93 -12.12 19.49
N GLU A 44 -3.18 -12.52 20.73
CA GLU A 44 -4.46 -12.33 21.41
C GLU A 44 -4.89 -10.85 21.43
N SER A 45 -3.97 -9.96 21.78
CA SER A 45 -4.20 -8.50 21.79
C SER A 45 -4.46 -7.91 20.39
N MET A 46 -4.10 -8.65 19.34
CA MET A 46 -4.33 -8.25 17.94
C MET A 46 -5.60 -8.87 17.34
N LEU A 47 -6.32 -9.75 18.02
CA LEU A 47 -7.51 -10.42 17.44
C LEU A 47 -8.63 -9.43 17.08
N GLY A 48 -8.89 -8.43 17.92
CA GLY A 48 -9.88 -7.38 17.63
C GLY A 48 -9.51 -6.58 16.38
N VAL A 49 -8.22 -6.41 16.14
CA VAL A 49 -7.66 -5.74 14.96
C VAL A 49 -7.86 -6.58 13.72
N ILE A 50 -7.55 -7.87 13.81
CA ILE A 50 -7.74 -8.81 12.71
C ILE A 50 -9.20 -8.82 12.28
N ALA A 51 -10.14 -8.82 13.23
CA ALA A 51 -11.56 -8.70 12.92
C ALA A 51 -11.89 -7.38 12.18
N LEU A 52 -11.38 -6.24 12.66
CA LEU A 52 -11.55 -4.95 11.99
C LEU A 52 -10.97 -4.96 10.57
N ILE A 53 -9.78 -5.53 10.36
CA ILE A 53 -9.14 -5.70 9.05
C ILE A 53 -10.02 -6.54 8.13
N LEU A 54 -10.57 -7.66 8.60
CA LEU A 54 -11.43 -8.52 7.79
C LEU A 54 -12.70 -7.79 7.32
N PHE A 55 -13.34 -7.01 8.20
CA PHE A 55 -14.50 -6.18 7.83
C PHE A 55 -14.11 -5.06 6.85
N ALA A 56 -13.00 -4.38 7.12
CA ALA A 56 -12.41 -3.33 6.31
C ALA A 56 -12.09 -3.81 4.88
N LEU A 57 -11.31 -4.89 4.76
CA LEU A 57 -10.95 -5.51 3.48
C LEU A 57 -12.18 -6.06 2.76
N GLY A 58 -13.15 -6.62 3.48
CA GLY A 58 -14.40 -7.08 2.90
C GLY A 58 -15.21 -5.96 2.25
N LEU A 59 -15.31 -4.80 2.92
CA LEU A 59 -15.95 -3.61 2.38
C LEU A 59 -15.19 -3.05 1.17
N GLY A 60 -13.86 -2.99 1.26
CA GLY A 60 -13.01 -2.59 0.15
C GLY A 60 -13.17 -3.47 -1.10
N GLY A 61 -13.06 -4.79 -0.93
CA GLY A 61 -13.25 -5.77 -2.01
C GLY A 61 -14.64 -5.72 -2.64
N LEU A 62 -15.68 -5.38 -1.87
CA LEU A 62 -17.02 -5.15 -2.41
C LEU A 62 -17.07 -3.92 -3.33
N MET A 63 -16.45 -2.81 -2.93
CA MET A 63 -16.40 -1.58 -3.75
C MET A 63 -15.61 -1.81 -5.05
N GLU A 64 -14.58 -2.65 -5.02
CA GLU A 64 -13.86 -3.09 -6.21
C GLU A 64 -14.76 -3.87 -7.16
N ARG A 65 -15.51 -4.86 -6.64
CA ARG A 65 -16.43 -5.69 -7.43
C ARG A 65 -17.60 -4.91 -8.04
N VAL A 66 -18.05 -3.84 -7.38
CA VAL A 66 -19.10 -2.94 -7.90
C VAL A 66 -18.57 -2.04 -9.03
N GLY A 67 -17.25 -2.00 -9.27
CA GLY A 67 -16.64 -1.25 -10.38
C GLY A 67 -16.45 0.24 -10.11
N VAL A 68 -16.59 0.67 -8.85
CA VAL A 68 -16.41 2.06 -8.44
C VAL A 68 -14.97 2.51 -8.68
N LEU A 69 -13.98 1.65 -8.37
CA LEU A 69 -12.58 1.94 -8.62
C LEU A 69 -12.30 2.12 -10.11
N GLN A 70 -12.88 1.28 -10.97
CA GLN A 70 -12.72 1.38 -12.44
C GLN A 70 -13.37 2.65 -13.01
N ALA A 71 -14.55 3.05 -12.51
CA ALA A 71 -15.23 4.26 -12.95
C ALA A 71 -14.46 5.54 -12.59
N ILE A 72 -13.94 5.60 -11.35
CA ILE A 72 -13.11 6.71 -10.87
C ILE A 72 -11.79 6.75 -11.62
N SER A 73 -11.14 5.60 -11.80
CA SER A 73 -9.87 5.46 -12.52
C SER A 73 -9.97 5.82 -14.01
N ASN A 74 -11.04 5.43 -14.69
CA ASN A 74 -11.26 5.78 -16.09
C ASN A 74 -11.46 7.29 -16.30
N SER A 75 -11.96 8.01 -15.29
CA SER A 75 -12.02 9.47 -15.35
C SER A 75 -10.62 10.10 -15.29
N PHE A 76 -9.71 9.53 -14.51
CA PHE A 76 -8.30 10.00 -14.43
C PHE A 76 -7.49 9.67 -15.69
N LEU A 77 -7.83 8.59 -16.40
CA LEU A 77 -7.21 8.24 -17.68
C LEU A 77 -7.41 9.30 -18.76
N ARG A 78 -8.59 9.93 -18.82
CA ARG A 78 -8.91 10.95 -19.83
C ARG A 78 -8.17 12.27 -19.63
N TRP A 79 -7.56 12.46 -18.48
CA TRP A 79 -6.89 13.72 -18.11
C TRP A 79 -5.37 13.66 -18.27
N ALA A 80 -4.81 12.47 -18.50
CA ALA A 80 -3.38 12.17 -18.45
C ALA A 80 -2.62 12.54 -19.75
N ASP A 81 -2.82 13.75 -20.28
CA ASP A 81 -2.26 14.19 -21.57
C ASP A 81 -0.80 14.68 -21.50
N ASN A 82 -0.24 14.84 -20.31
CA ASN A 82 1.14 15.30 -20.11
C ASN A 82 1.84 14.51 -18.99
N ALA A 83 3.17 14.58 -18.92
CA ALA A 83 3.97 13.82 -17.95
C ALA A 83 3.58 14.08 -16.47
N GLY A 84 3.18 15.31 -16.13
CA GLY A 84 2.75 15.67 -14.77
C GLY A 84 1.36 15.11 -14.43
N ARG A 85 0.41 15.20 -15.36
CA ARG A 85 -0.93 14.63 -15.24
C ARG A 85 -0.89 13.11 -15.27
N LEU A 86 0.01 12.51 -16.05
CA LEU A 86 0.24 11.07 -16.05
C LEU A 86 0.76 10.59 -14.69
N THR A 87 1.75 11.29 -14.14
CA THR A 87 2.27 11.04 -12.78
C THR A 87 1.16 11.14 -11.74
N LEU A 88 0.37 12.21 -11.79
CA LEU A 88 -0.75 12.42 -10.88
C LEU A 88 -1.84 11.35 -11.03
N SER A 89 -2.20 10.97 -12.26
CA SER A 89 -3.20 9.92 -12.52
C SER A 89 -2.73 8.55 -12.03
N THR A 90 -1.44 8.21 -12.18
CA THR A 90 -0.88 6.98 -11.60
C THR A 90 -0.92 7.03 -10.07
N MET A 91 -0.55 8.17 -9.48
CA MET A 91 -0.56 8.33 -8.01
C MET A 91 -1.97 8.23 -7.45
N LEU A 92 -2.94 8.88 -8.08
CA LEU A 92 -4.35 8.79 -7.70
C LEU A 92 -4.90 7.38 -7.93
N GLY A 93 -4.53 6.71 -9.02
CA GLY A 93 -4.88 5.32 -9.28
C GLY A 93 -4.41 4.38 -8.16
N GLY A 94 -3.18 4.59 -7.65
CA GLY A 94 -2.67 3.87 -6.48
C GLY A 94 -3.43 4.23 -5.20
N PHE A 95 -3.63 5.54 -4.94
CA PHE A 95 -4.34 5.99 -3.75
C PHE A 95 -5.75 5.41 -3.68
N PHE A 96 -6.51 5.49 -4.78
CA PHE A 96 -7.83 4.90 -4.86
C PHE A 96 -7.78 3.38 -4.83
N GLY A 97 -6.76 2.77 -5.43
CA GLY A 97 -6.51 1.34 -5.31
C GLY A 97 -6.29 0.88 -3.87
N ASN A 98 -5.69 1.70 -3.01
CA ASN A 98 -5.61 1.42 -1.58
C ASN A 98 -6.92 1.72 -0.86
N PHE A 99 -7.55 2.85 -1.20
CA PHE A 99 -8.81 3.30 -0.62
C PHE A 99 -9.96 2.33 -0.91
N PHE A 100 -9.98 1.66 -2.05
CA PHE A 100 -10.99 0.65 -2.36
C PHE A 100 -10.43 -0.77 -2.21
N GLY A 101 -9.21 -1.07 -2.64
CA GLY A 101 -8.66 -2.42 -2.60
C GLY A 101 -8.18 -2.88 -1.22
N GLY A 102 -7.99 -1.97 -0.26
CA GLY A 102 -7.62 -2.29 1.12
C GLY A 102 -6.21 -2.88 1.31
N ALA A 103 -5.43 -3.06 0.24
CA ALA A 103 -4.07 -3.59 0.32
C ALA A 103 -3.14 -2.95 -0.72
N ALA A 104 -1.88 -2.77 -0.34
CA ALA A 104 -0.85 -2.14 -1.17
C ALA A 104 -0.66 -2.85 -2.53
N TYR A 105 -0.72 -4.19 -2.55
CA TYR A 105 -0.52 -4.95 -3.79
C TYR A 105 -1.65 -4.72 -4.80
N VAL A 106 -2.90 -4.60 -4.34
CA VAL A 106 -4.06 -4.31 -5.20
C VAL A 106 -3.90 -2.94 -5.82
N SER A 107 -3.50 -1.97 -5.01
CA SER A 107 -3.18 -0.62 -5.46
C SER A 107 -2.13 -0.58 -6.57
N LEU A 108 -1.00 -1.28 -6.38
CA LEU A 108 0.09 -1.28 -7.36
C LEU A 108 -0.32 -1.92 -8.69
N ILE A 109 -1.03 -3.05 -8.63
CA ILE A 109 -1.55 -3.72 -9.84
C ILE A 109 -2.52 -2.79 -10.56
N THR A 110 -3.50 -2.22 -9.84
CA THR A 110 -4.50 -1.37 -10.44
C THR A 110 -3.88 -0.11 -11.07
N ALA A 111 -3.02 0.61 -10.33
CA ALA A 111 -2.35 1.81 -10.84
C ALA A 111 -1.49 1.51 -12.09
N SER A 112 -0.76 0.40 -12.07
CA SER A 112 0.10 0.00 -13.18
C SER A 112 -0.73 -0.38 -14.42
N THR A 113 -1.69 -1.30 -14.30
CA THR A 113 -2.54 -1.75 -15.41
C THR A 113 -3.37 -0.64 -16.02
N ILE A 114 -3.90 0.29 -15.21
CA ILE A 114 -4.67 1.43 -15.72
C ILE A 114 -3.77 2.34 -16.55
N THR A 115 -2.61 2.74 -16.03
CA THR A 115 -1.82 3.82 -16.63
C THR A 115 -0.78 3.36 -17.65
N GLU A 116 -0.41 2.07 -17.67
CA GLU A 116 0.58 1.46 -18.59
C GLU A 116 0.43 1.91 -20.04
N LYS A 117 -0.77 1.81 -20.62
CA LYS A 117 -1.04 2.22 -22.01
C LYS A 117 -0.77 3.71 -22.27
N ASN A 118 -0.94 4.57 -21.27
CA ASN A 118 -0.67 6.00 -21.42
C ASN A 118 0.83 6.32 -21.33
N TYR A 119 1.61 5.53 -20.59
CA TYR A 119 3.08 5.63 -20.59
C TYR A 119 3.64 5.21 -21.96
N ASP A 120 3.13 4.09 -22.50
CA ASP A 120 3.54 3.58 -23.82
C ASP A 120 3.20 4.59 -24.93
N LYS A 121 1.99 5.17 -24.91
CA LYS A 121 1.55 6.21 -25.87
C LYS A 121 2.36 7.51 -25.79
N GLN A 122 2.84 7.88 -24.61
CA GLN A 122 3.64 9.10 -24.41
C GLN A 122 5.14 8.86 -24.57
N GLY A 123 5.56 7.63 -24.89
CA GLY A 123 6.98 7.26 -24.98
C GLY A 123 7.72 7.45 -23.66
N ILE A 124 7.07 7.20 -22.52
CA ILE A 124 7.67 7.33 -21.19
C ILE A 124 8.04 5.93 -20.67
N ASP A 125 9.26 5.79 -20.18
CA ASP A 125 9.81 4.52 -19.70
C ASP A 125 9.03 4.00 -18.47
N ARG A 126 8.84 2.69 -18.41
CA ARG A 126 8.15 1.98 -17.31
C ARG A 126 8.83 2.14 -15.94
N ARG A 127 10.09 2.58 -15.88
CA ARG A 127 10.75 3.00 -14.64
C ARG A 127 10.00 4.16 -13.97
N VAL A 128 9.49 5.10 -14.76
CA VAL A 128 8.69 6.23 -14.26
C VAL A 128 7.34 5.73 -13.77
N LEU A 129 6.71 4.79 -14.51
CA LEU A 129 5.47 4.13 -14.08
C LEU A 129 5.65 3.44 -12.73
N SER A 130 6.70 2.62 -12.57
CA SER A 130 6.99 1.91 -11.31
C SER A 130 7.22 2.89 -10.16
N ARG A 131 8.02 3.94 -10.37
CA ARG A 131 8.24 4.99 -9.35
C ARG A 131 6.94 5.65 -8.91
N ASN A 132 6.11 6.03 -9.87
CA ASN A 132 4.86 6.74 -9.61
C ASN A 132 3.79 5.83 -8.98
N ALA A 133 3.78 4.55 -9.35
CA ALA A 133 2.92 3.54 -8.74
C ALA A 133 3.33 3.26 -7.28
N GLU A 134 4.63 3.16 -6.99
CA GLU A 134 5.13 3.04 -5.61
C GLU A 134 4.77 4.26 -4.76
N ALA A 135 4.94 5.46 -5.30
CA ALA A 135 4.57 6.69 -4.63
C ALA A 135 3.04 6.78 -4.38
N GLY A 136 2.22 6.35 -5.35
CA GLY A 136 0.77 6.37 -5.22
C GLY A 136 0.18 5.25 -4.37
N GLY A 137 0.83 4.10 -4.35
CA GLY A 137 0.36 2.91 -3.66
C GLY A 137 1.02 2.76 -2.30
N THR A 138 2.26 2.32 -2.27
CA THR A 138 2.96 1.96 -1.04
C THR A 138 2.99 3.09 -0.01
N ILE A 139 3.25 4.33 -0.45
CA ILE A 139 3.33 5.50 0.44
C ILE A 139 1.96 5.91 0.99
N THR A 140 0.86 5.64 0.26
CA THR A 140 -0.46 6.05 0.72
C THR A 140 -1.17 4.99 1.53
N THR A 141 -0.69 3.74 1.54
CA THR A 141 -1.27 2.64 2.32
C THR A 141 -1.53 3.05 3.78
N PRO A 142 -0.55 3.53 4.58
CA PRO A 142 -0.80 3.86 5.99
C PRO A 142 -1.78 5.03 6.21
N MET A 143 -2.14 5.79 5.17
CA MET A 143 -3.10 6.91 5.28
C MET A 143 -4.55 6.44 5.29
N VAL A 144 -4.82 5.23 4.80
CA VAL A 144 -6.17 4.70 4.64
C VAL A 144 -6.50 3.78 5.82
N PRO A 145 -7.55 4.09 6.62
CA PRO A 145 -7.79 3.43 7.90
C PRO A 145 -8.10 1.94 7.83
N TRP A 146 -8.57 1.47 6.68
CA TRP A 146 -8.97 0.08 6.45
C TRP A 146 -7.95 -0.71 5.63
N THR A 147 -6.76 -0.15 5.40
CA THR A 147 -5.65 -0.93 4.84
C THR A 147 -4.87 -1.64 5.92
N ASP A 148 -4.16 -2.69 5.53
CA ASP A 148 -3.18 -3.38 6.38
C ASP A 148 -2.20 -2.42 7.07
N GLY A 149 -1.60 -1.49 6.31
CA GLY A 149 -0.67 -0.50 6.85
C GLY A 149 -1.33 0.50 7.79
N GLY A 150 -2.54 0.96 7.47
CA GLY A 150 -3.25 1.95 8.29
C GLY A 150 -3.72 1.37 9.63
N VAL A 151 -4.24 0.15 9.60
CA VAL A 151 -4.66 -0.54 10.82
C VAL A 151 -3.47 -0.89 11.72
N PHE A 152 -2.36 -1.35 11.13
CA PHE A 152 -1.14 -1.64 11.89
C PHE A 152 -0.59 -0.41 12.63
N MET A 153 -0.58 0.76 11.96
CA MET A 153 -0.14 2.02 12.54
C MET A 153 -1.08 2.50 13.65
N ALA A 154 -2.40 2.42 13.43
CA ALA A 154 -3.40 2.81 14.43
C ALA A 154 -3.24 2.01 15.72
N MET A 155 -2.99 0.71 15.61
CA MET A 155 -2.81 -0.18 16.75
C MET A 155 -1.49 0.00 17.46
N THR A 156 -0.40 0.14 16.70
CA THR A 156 0.92 0.35 17.29
C THR A 156 0.94 1.65 18.10
N LEU A 157 0.34 2.70 17.58
CA LEU A 157 0.29 4.01 18.24
C LEU A 157 -0.86 4.14 19.25
N GLY A 158 -1.85 3.23 19.22
CA GLY A 158 -3.05 3.32 20.07
C GLY A 158 -3.96 4.50 19.74
N VAL A 159 -3.86 5.07 18.53
CA VAL A 159 -4.63 6.23 18.07
C VAL A 159 -5.33 5.95 16.75
N SER A 160 -6.41 6.65 16.45
CA SER A 160 -7.10 6.51 15.17
C SER A 160 -6.22 6.95 14.00
N THR A 161 -6.47 6.39 12.81
CA THR A 161 -5.73 6.75 11.58
C THR A 161 -5.72 8.25 11.30
N LEU A 162 -6.85 8.93 11.47
CA LEU A 162 -6.94 10.38 11.30
C LEU A 162 -6.05 11.15 12.29
N SER A 163 -5.77 10.60 13.46
CA SER A 163 -4.96 11.27 14.49
C SER A 163 -3.48 11.24 14.16
N TYR A 164 -2.96 10.14 13.58
CA TYR A 164 -1.55 10.07 13.19
C TYR A 164 -1.28 10.61 11.78
N LEU A 165 -2.31 10.77 10.93
CA LEU A 165 -2.18 11.20 9.54
C LEU A 165 -1.37 12.51 9.36
N PRO A 166 -1.54 13.56 10.19
CA PRO A 166 -0.72 14.78 10.10
C PRO A 166 0.76 14.57 10.41
N PHE A 167 1.10 13.51 11.14
CA PHE A 167 2.48 13.19 11.51
C PHE A 167 3.21 12.38 10.42
N LEU A 168 2.51 11.95 9.36
CA LEU A 168 3.09 11.29 8.19
C LEU A 168 3.79 12.28 7.24
N TRP A 169 4.56 13.23 7.78
CA TRP A 169 5.20 14.30 7.02
C TRP A 169 6.13 13.78 5.92
N TYR A 170 6.86 12.68 6.18
CA TYR A 170 7.72 12.04 5.18
C TYR A 170 6.92 11.50 3.98
N HIS A 171 5.77 10.89 4.24
CA HIS A 171 4.90 10.37 3.18
C HIS A 171 4.37 11.53 2.33
N MET A 172 3.93 12.61 2.97
CA MET A 172 3.45 13.81 2.27
C MET A 172 4.56 14.45 1.44
N LEU A 173 5.77 14.51 1.96
CA LEU A 173 6.94 15.03 1.25
C LEU A 173 7.25 14.17 0.02
N VAL A 174 7.23 12.83 0.13
CA VAL A 174 7.45 11.94 -1.02
C VAL A 174 6.40 12.14 -2.11
N LEU A 175 5.12 12.28 -1.73
CA LEU A 175 4.04 12.56 -2.69
C LEU A 175 4.28 13.92 -3.39
N LEU A 176 4.62 14.96 -2.63
CA LEU A 176 4.87 16.30 -3.16
C LEU A 176 6.09 16.33 -4.09
N ILE A 177 7.20 15.69 -3.72
CA ILE A 177 8.39 15.60 -4.58
C ILE A 177 8.09 14.81 -5.85
N THR A 178 7.37 13.70 -5.75
CA THR A 178 7.00 12.88 -6.92
C THR A 178 6.14 13.69 -7.88
N LEU A 179 5.16 14.43 -7.35
CA LEU A 179 4.31 15.32 -8.14
C LEU A 179 5.12 16.44 -8.80
N PHE A 180 6.02 17.07 -8.03
CA PHE A 180 6.92 18.10 -8.53
C PHE A 180 7.82 17.59 -9.66
N TYR A 181 8.41 16.40 -9.54
CA TYR A 181 9.21 15.80 -10.60
C TYR A 181 8.38 15.48 -11.85
N GLY A 182 7.13 15.04 -11.68
CA GLY A 182 6.18 14.85 -12.78
C GLY A 182 5.91 16.13 -13.56
N TYR A 183 5.59 17.23 -12.88
CA TYR A 183 5.28 18.51 -13.52
C TYR A 183 6.50 19.25 -14.05
N ALA A 184 7.62 19.20 -13.33
CA ALA A 184 8.89 19.78 -13.75
C ALA A 184 9.56 18.97 -14.88
N ASN A 185 9.00 17.80 -15.24
CA ASN A 185 9.54 16.87 -16.23
C ASN A 185 10.99 16.44 -15.89
N ILE A 186 11.31 16.41 -14.59
CA ILE A 186 12.62 16.03 -14.05
C ILE A 186 12.60 14.52 -13.81
N ALA A 187 13.66 13.83 -14.25
CA ALA A 187 13.77 12.37 -14.13
C ALA A 187 12.56 11.63 -14.76
N ILE A 188 12.05 12.14 -15.89
CA ILE A 188 11.14 11.44 -16.80
C ILE A 188 12.01 10.82 -17.89
N TRP A 189 12.35 9.53 -17.75
CA TRP A 189 13.02 8.80 -18.82
C TRP A 189 12.04 8.51 -19.94
N ARG A 190 12.45 8.78 -21.18
CA ARG A 190 11.65 8.54 -22.36
C ARG A 190 12.26 7.41 -23.17
N THR A 191 11.44 6.45 -23.54
CA THR A 191 11.77 5.46 -24.55
C THR A 191 11.68 6.18 -25.89
N GLY A 192 12.79 6.23 -26.64
CA GLY A 192 12.91 7.00 -27.89
C GLY A 192 12.00 6.55 -29.04
N GLU A 193 11.14 5.57 -28.82
CA GLU A 193 10.19 5.03 -29.79
C GLU A 193 8.79 4.98 -29.16
N PRO A 194 7.80 5.71 -29.71
CA PRO A 194 6.39 5.50 -29.36
C PRO A 194 6.03 4.07 -29.74
N GLN A 195 5.61 3.25 -28.76
CA GLN A 195 5.14 1.92 -29.06
C GLN A 195 3.74 2.05 -29.68
N GLU A 196 3.68 1.88 -31.01
CA GLU A 196 2.43 1.87 -31.77
C GLU A 196 1.52 0.75 -31.22
N ASP A 197 0.22 1.04 -31.12
CA ASP A 197 -0.82 0.17 -30.56
C ASP A 197 -0.86 -1.16 -31.33
N THR A 198 -0.07 -2.14 -30.91
CA THR A 198 -0.17 -3.51 -31.43
C THR A 198 -1.48 -4.08 -30.92
N ALA A 199 -2.50 -3.94 -31.76
CA ALA A 199 -3.78 -4.61 -31.63
C ALA A 199 -3.55 -6.06 -31.19
N VAL A 200 -4.25 -6.44 -30.11
CA VAL A 200 -4.29 -7.81 -29.59
C VAL A 200 -4.56 -8.75 -30.77
N PRO A 201 -3.67 -9.72 -31.10
CA PRO A 201 -3.94 -10.68 -32.16
C PRO A 201 -5.23 -11.42 -31.82
N GLY A 202 -6.17 -11.40 -32.75
CA GLY A 202 -7.50 -11.94 -32.57
C GLY A 202 -7.48 -13.30 -31.90
N VAL A 203 -8.33 -13.44 -30.87
CA VAL A 203 -8.81 -14.75 -30.42
C VAL A 203 -9.40 -15.42 -31.65
N ALA A 204 -8.63 -16.33 -32.24
CA ALA A 204 -9.07 -17.18 -33.33
C ALA A 204 -10.26 -18.00 -32.82
N MET A 205 -11.46 -17.53 -33.14
CA MET A 205 -12.69 -18.29 -33.08
C MET A 205 -12.49 -19.47 -34.04
N LYS A 206 -12.14 -20.64 -33.50
CA LYS A 206 -12.21 -21.90 -34.24
C LYS A 206 -13.69 -22.20 -34.46
N SER A 207 -14.11 -22.10 -35.72
CA SER A 207 -15.30 -22.71 -36.29
C SER A 207 -15.28 -24.22 -36.15
#